data_AF-A0A8H8LYT5-F1
#
_entry.id   AF-A0A8H8LYT5-F1
#
_cell.length_a   1.000
_cell.length_b   1.000
_cell.length_c   1.000
_cell.angle_alpha   90.00
_cell.angle_beta   90.00
_cell.angle_gamma   90.00
#
_symmetry.space_group_name_H-M   'P 1'
#
loop_
_entity.id
_entity.type
_entity.pdbx_description
1 polymer ?
#
loop_
_entity_poly.entity_id
_entity_poly.type
_entity_poly.pdbx_seq_one_letter_code
_entity_poly.pdbx_strand_id
1 'polypeptide(L)'
;MLARRYSTATTLLQRSLLYVPASNHRMLQKSLTSESDALIYDLEDSVAPNEKARARGALLEFLKARCSFVSYPRHLGNVWGIQAQNEQHAKKTFVRLNALDTAQFEDDITTIV
;
A
#
# COMPACT_ATOMS: atom_id res chain seq x y z
N MET A 1 -39.90 13.11 -12.53
CA MET A 1 -38.53 13.34 -13.05
C MET A 1 -37.54 12.83 -12.01
N LEU A 2 -36.86 11.71 -12.26
CA LEU A 2 -35.88 11.13 -11.34
C LEU A 2 -34.54 11.86 -11.51
N ALA A 3 -34.13 12.64 -10.51
CA ALA A 3 -32.81 13.25 -10.47
C ALA A 3 -31.75 12.16 -10.32
N ARG A 4 -31.00 11.91 -11.40
CA ARG A 4 -29.84 11.01 -11.42
C ARG A 4 -28.78 11.60 -10.47
N ARG A 5 -28.66 11.05 -9.27
CA ARG A 5 -27.59 11.38 -8.32
C ARG A 5 -26.28 10.90 -8.94
N TYR A 6 -25.51 11.82 -9.52
CA TYR A 6 -24.12 11.54 -9.87
C TYR A 6 -23.35 11.37 -8.56
N SER A 7 -22.85 10.15 -8.33
CA SER A 7 -21.87 9.89 -7.28
C SER A 7 -20.63 10.72 -7.62
N THR A 8 -20.38 11.80 -6.89
CA THR A 8 -19.13 12.55 -7.00
C THR A 8 -18.05 11.68 -6.37
N ALA A 9 -17.45 10.79 -7.15
CA ALA A 9 -16.24 10.10 -6.76
C ALA A 9 -15.14 11.17 -6.63
N THR A 10 -15.00 11.73 -5.43
CA THR A 10 -13.94 12.69 -5.12
C THR A 10 -12.62 11.97 -5.33
N THR A 11 -11.93 12.31 -6.42
CA THR A 11 -10.60 11.79 -6.69
C THR A 11 -9.67 12.42 -5.66
N LEU A 12 -9.28 11.65 -4.63
CA LEU A 12 -8.33 12.14 -3.63
C LEU A 12 -6.98 12.37 -4.32
N LEU A 13 -6.57 13.64 -4.40
CA LEU A 13 -5.24 14.02 -4.88
C LEU A 13 -4.18 13.46 -3.93
N GLN A 14 -3.24 12.70 -4.47
CA GLN A 14 -2.10 12.16 -3.72
C GLN A 14 -0.96 13.18 -3.75
N ARG A 15 -0.93 14.07 -2.75
CA ARG A 15 0.03 15.17 -2.67
C ARG A 15 1.35 14.75 -2.06
N SER A 16 1.34 13.68 -1.27
CA SER A 16 2.51 13.19 -0.53
C SER A 16 2.71 11.68 -0.72
N LEU A 17 3.89 11.32 -1.24
CA LEU A 17 4.32 9.94 -1.47
C LEU A 17 5.55 9.67 -0.61
N LEU A 18 5.43 8.78 0.38
CA LEU A 18 6.55 8.44 1.26
C LEU A 18 7.27 7.20 0.73
N TYR A 19 8.53 7.36 0.32
CA TYR A 19 9.40 6.25 -0.04
C TYR A 19 10.01 5.61 1.21
N VAL A 20 9.98 4.28 1.26
CA VAL A 20 10.40 3.49 2.41
C VAL A 20 11.28 2.33 1.94
N PRO A 21 12.57 2.27 2.32
CA PRO A 21 13.45 1.17 1.94
C PRO A 21 12.93 -0.17 2.46
N ALA A 22 12.72 -1.14 1.58
CA ALA A 22 12.22 -2.47 1.94
C ALA A 22 13.19 -3.26 2.84
N SER A 23 14.48 -2.93 2.80
CA SER A 23 15.51 -3.56 3.63
C SER A 23 15.46 -3.15 5.11
N ASN A 24 14.72 -2.07 5.44
CA ASN A 24 14.69 -1.47 6.78
C ASN A 24 13.35 -1.71 7.51
N HIS A 25 13.31 -2.77 8.31
CA HIS A 25 12.12 -3.17 9.07
C HIS A 25 11.57 -2.06 9.98
N ARG A 26 12.43 -1.27 10.62
CA ARG A 26 12.00 -0.17 11.51
C ARG A 26 11.24 0.91 10.72
N MET A 27 11.70 1.23 9.51
CA MET A 27 11.04 2.20 8.64
C MET A 27 9.72 1.67 8.08
N LEU A 28 9.64 0.39 7.72
CA LEU A 28 8.39 -0.27 7.33
C LEU A 28 7.30 -0.10 8.39
N GLN A 29 7.62 -0.42 9.66
CA GLN A 29 6.66 -0.28 10.77
C GLN A 29 6.27 1.19 11.00
N LYS A 30 7.23 2.10 11.02
CA LYS A 30 6.97 3.54 11.24
C LYS A 30 6.18 4.18 10.09
N SER A 31 6.29 3.65 8.88
CA SER A 31 5.55 4.18 7.71
C SER A 31 4.03 4.10 7.90
N LEU A 32 3.55 3.12 8.67
CA LEU A 32 2.11 2.92 8.94
C LEU A 32 1.49 4.10 9.70
N THR A 33 2.29 4.77 10.54
CA THR A 33 1.85 5.91 11.35
C THR A 33 2.10 7.25 10.66
N SER A 34 2.65 7.26 9.43
CA SER A 34 2.85 8.48 8.65
C SER A 34 1.53 9.16 8.32
N GLU A 35 1.51 10.47 8.11
CA GLU A 35 0.34 11.19 7.56
C GLU A 35 0.36 11.28 6.03
N SER A 36 1.34 10.68 5.34
CA SER A 36 1.45 10.71 3.88
C SER A 36 0.25 10.07 3.17
N ASP A 37 -0.13 10.62 2.02
CA ASP A 37 -1.29 10.16 1.23
C ASP A 37 -1.05 8.75 0.65
N ALA A 38 0.20 8.40 0.34
CA ALA A 38 0.59 7.06 -0.09
C ALA A 38 1.95 6.63 0.49
N LEU A 39 2.17 5.32 0.46
CA LEU A 39 3.43 4.66 0.80
C LEU A 39 3.98 3.97 -0.45
N ILE A 40 5.28 4.11 -0.68
CA ILE A 40 6.01 3.43 -1.75
C ILE A 40 7.14 2.64 -1.10
N TYR A 41 6.99 1.31 -1.05
CA TYR A 41 8.06 0.44 -0.60
C TYR A 41 9.06 0.24 -1.72
N ASP A 42 10.32 0.54 -1.43
CA ASP A 42 11.36 0.62 -2.44
C ASP A 42 12.27 -0.61 -2.41
N LEU A 43 12.31 -1.34 -3.52
CA LEU A 43 13.24 -2.44 -3.78
C LEU A 43 14.40 -2.00 -4.69
N GLU A 44 14.40 -0.76 -5.19
CA GLU A 44 15.37 -0.22 -6.15
C GLU A 44 16.51 0.53 -5.41
N ASP A 45 16.68 1.84 -5.63
CA ASP A 45 17.92 2.55 -5.25
C ASP A 45 18.21 2.59 -3.74
N SER A 46 17.19 2.50 -2.89
CA SER A 46 17.40 2.52 -1.44
C SER A 46 17.80 1.17 -0.84
N VAL A 47 17.91 0.12 -1.67
CA VAL A 47 18.33 -1.23 -1.25
C VAL A 47 19.65 -1.57 -1.92
N ALA A 48 20.67 -1.90 -1.11
CA ALA A 48 21.96 -2.32 -1.63
C ALA A 48 21.83 -3.60 -2.48
N PRO A 49 22.65 -3.78 -3.53
CA PRO A 49 22.52 -4.92 -4.45
C PRO A 49 22.53 -6.30 -3.77
N ASN A 50 23.37 -6.46 -2.74
CA ASN A 50 23.47 -7.70 -1.96
C ASN A 50 22.31 -7.92 -0.97
N GLU A 51 21.47 -6.91 -0.74
CA GLU A 51 20.31 -7.01 0.16
C GLU A 51 18.98 -7.26 -0.56
N LYS A 52 18.94 -7.17 -1.90
CA LYS A 52 17.71 -7.22 -2.71
C LYS A 52 16.82 -8.43 -2.36
N ALA A 53 17.40 -9.63 -2.34
CA ALA A 53 16.66 -10.85 -2.03
C ALA A 53 16.10 -10.84 -0.60
N ARG A 54 16.89 -10.40 0.38
CA ARG A 54 16.46 -10.28 1.79
C ARG A 54 15.35 -9.24 1.94
N ALA A 55 15.50 -8.08 1.30
CA ALA A 55 14.54 -6.99 1.35
C ALA A 55 13.19 -7.40 0.74
N ARG A 56 13.21 -8.12 -0.39
CA ARG A 56 12.02 -8.66 -1.03
C ARG A 56 11.25 -9.63 -0.14
N GLY A 57 11.94 -10.59 0.46
CA GLY A 57 11.32 -11.52 1.41
C GLY A 57 10.74 -10.81 2.63
N ALA A 58 11.48 -9.85 3.21
CA ALA A 58 11.00 -9.05 4.33
C ALA A 58 9.76 -8.22 3.97
N LEU A 59 9.73 -7.63 2.77
CA LEU A 59 8.59 -6.87 2.27
C LEU A 59 7.36 -7.77 2.07
N LEU A 60 7.51 -8.94 1.47
CA LEU A 60 6.41 -9.90 1.29
C LEU A 60 5.76 -10.25 2.64
N GLU A 61 6.57 -10.61 3.63
CA GLU A 61 6.06 -10.96 4.96
C GLU A 61 5.38 -9.78 5.65
N PHE A 62 5.95 -8.58 5.51
CA PHE A 62 5.32 -7.35 6.00
C PHE A 62 3.97 -7.07 5.32
N LEU A 63 3.84 -7.26 4.01
CA LEU A 63 2.59 -7.08 3.27
C LEU A 63 1.54 -8.14 3.65
N LYS A 64 1.95 -9.41 3.82
CA LYS A 64 1.06 -10.48 4.30
C LYS A 64 0.51 -10.18 5.69
N ALA A 65 1.36 -9.73 6.61
CA ALA A 65 0.95 -9.38 7.98
C ALA A 65 -0.09 -8.25 8.03
N ARG A 66 -0.10 -7.37 7.01
CA ARG A 66 -1.07 -6.28 6.87
C ARG A 66 -2.39 -6.72 6.24
N CYS A 67 -2.43 -7.88 5.59
CA CYS A 67 -3.63 -8.40 4.94
C CYS A 67 -4.54 -9.08 5.98
N SER A 68 -4.95 -8.34 7.01
CA SER A 68 -6.00 -8.75 7.93
C SER A 68 -7.37 -8.42 7.30
N PHE A 69 -7.98 -9.44 6.69
CA PHE A 69 -9.39 -9.57 6.27
C PHE A 69 -10.29 -8.33 6.46
N VAL A 70 -10.37 -7.46 5.45
CA VAL A 70 -11.44 -6.46 5.35
C VAL A 70 -12.55 -7.03 4.46
N SER A 71 -13.48 -7.76 5.08
CA SER A 71 -14.74 -8.11 4.44
C SER A 71 -15.67 -6.90 4.50
N TYR A 72 -15.68 -6.07 3.45
CA TYR A 72 -16.81 -5.14 3.29
C TYR A 72 -18.06 -5.98 3.02
N PRO A 73 -19.15 -5.83 3.80
CA PRO A 73 -20.42 -6.40 3.43
C PRO A 73 -20.84 -5.73 2.12
N ARG A 74 -20.71 -6.43 0.99
CA ARG A 74 -21.43 -6.05 -0.21
C ARG A 74 -22.90 -6.22 0.13
N HIS A 75 -23.56 -5.08 0.29
CA HIS A 75 -25.01 -4.92 0.41
C HIS A 75 -25.57 -4.84 1.83
N LEU A 76 -25.55 -3.65 2.41
CA LEU A 76 -26.62 -3.20 3.31
C LEU A 76 -26.99 -1.75 2.95
N GLY A 77 -28.25 -1.58 2.56
CA GLY A 77 -28.86 -0.28 2.39
C GLY A 77 -28.84 0.49 3.72
N ASN A 78 -28.57 1.78 3.62
CA ASN A 78 -29.11 2.86 4.46
C ASN A 78 -29.50 2.49 5.90
N VAL A 79 -28.51 2.30 6.78
CA VAL A 79 -28.65 2.59 8.22
C VAL A 79 -27.40 3.33 8.68
N TRP A 80 -27.48 4.66 8.74
CA TRP A 80 -26.48 5.52 9.37
C TRP A 80 -26.65 5.39 10.89
N GLY A 81 -25.73 4.70 11.56
CA GLY A 81 -25.81 4.57 13.01
C GLY A 81 -24.90 3.53 13.67
N ILE A 82 -23.65 3.39 13.24
CA ILE A 82 -22.60 2.75 14.07
C ILE A 82 -21.31 3.57 13.84
N GLN A 83 -20.73 4.09 14.93
CA GLN A 83 -19.52 4.91 14.92
C GLN A 83 -18.41 4.28 14.06
N ALA A 84 -18.06 4.95 12.96
CA ALA A 84 -16.84 4.72 12.20
C ALA A 84 -15.62 5.25 12.98
N GLN A 85 -15.34 4.68 14.15
CA GLN A 85 -14.12 4.94 14.91
C GLN A 85 -13.05 3.93 14.54
N ASN A 86 -12.60 3.97 13.29
CA ASN A 86 -11.24 3.61 12.83
C ASN A 86 -11.15 3.65 11.31
N GLU A 87 -11.69 4.69 10.67
CA GLU A 87 -11.31 5.01 9.29
C GLU A 87 -9.94 5.68 9.29
N GLN A 88 -8.91 4.95 9.76
CA GLN A 88 -7.57 5.20 9.23
C GLN A 88 -7.67 4.86 7.75
N HIS A 89 -7.93 5.89 6.94
CA HIS A 89 -8.04 5.78 5.48
C HIS A 89 -6.93 4.86 5.00
N ALA A 90 -7.31 3.72 4.44
CA ALA A 90 -6.35 2.74 3.96
C ALA A 90 -5.42 3.43 2.98
N LYS A 91 -4.16 3.65 3.38
CA LYS A 91 -3.18 4.36 2.56
C LYS A 91 -2.95 3.57 1.29
N LYS A 92 -2.99 4.26 0.14
CA LYS A 92 -2.58 3.62 -1.11
C LYS A 92 -1.12 3.19 -0.95
N THR A 93 -0.86 1.93 -1.26
CA THR A 93 0.44 1.31 -1.11
C THR A 93 0.93 0.89 -2.49
N PHE A 94 2.14 1.27 -2.83
CA PHE A 94 2.84 0.89 -4.05
C PHE A 94 4.16 0.22 -3.68
N VAL A 95 4.70 -0.54 -4.63
CA VAL A 95 6.06 -1.06 -4.55
C VAL A 95 6.82 -0.55 -5.77
N ARG A 96 7.96 0.09 -5.54
CA ARG A 96 8.92 0.41 -6.61
C ARG A 96 9.81 -0.81 -6.82
N LEU A 97 9.63 -1.45 -7.97
CA LEU A 97 10.42 -2.61 -8.41
C LEU A 97 11.74 -2.13 -9.00
N ASN A 98 12.68 -3.06 -9.16
CA ASN A 98 13.90 -2.80 -9.91
C ASN A 98 13.59 -2.57 -11.40
N ALA A 99 14.54 -1.98 -12.14
CA ALA A 99 14.37 -1.73 -13.57
C ALA A 99 14.24 -3.03 -14.39
N LEU A 100 13.46 -2.97 -15.48
CA LEU A 100 13.09 -4.11 -16.33
C LEU A 100 14.30 -4.89 -16.89
N ASP A 101 15.43 -4.23 -17.09
CA ASP A 101 16.67 -4.79 -17.63
C ASP A 101 17.61 -5.37 -16.56
N THR A 102 17.15 -5.44 -15.31
CA THR A 102 17.90 -6.01 -14.18
C THR A 102 17.47 -7.44 -13.89
N ALA A 103 18.40 -8.27 -13.41
CA ALA A 103 18.10 -9.63 -12.98
C ALA A 103 17.08 -9.68 -11.82
N GLN A 104 16.93 -8.60 -11.05
CA GLN A 104 16.05 -8.53 -9.90
C GLN A 104 14.58 -8.28 -10.25
N PHE A 105 14.26 -7.77 -11.44
CA PHE A 105 12.89 -7.41 -11.82
C PHE A 105 11.95 -8.62 -11.85
N GLU A 106 12.36 -9.72 -12.48
CA GLU A 106 11.54 -10.93 -12.57
C GLU A 106 11.24 -11.52 -11.18
N ASP A 107 12.23 -11.51 -10.29
CA ASP A 107 12.04 -11.93 -8.91
C ASP A 107 11.06 -11.01 -8.17
N ASP A 108 11.17 -9.69 -8.37
CA ASP A 108 10.29 -8.71 -7.75
C ASP A 108 8.84 -8.95 -8.16
N ILE A 109 8.57 -9.12 -9.45
CA ILE A 109 7.23 -9.44 -9.99
C ILE A 109 6.73 -10.74 -9.39
N THR A 110 7.49 -11.83 -9.51
CA THR A 110 7.06 -13.17 -9.08
C THR A 110 6.77 -13.27 -7.58
N THR A 111 7.44 -12.45 -6.77
CA THR A 111 7.34 -12.53 -5.31
C THR A 111 6.30 -11.57 -4.72
N ILE A 112 6.15 -10.37 -5.29
CA ILE A 112 5.39 -9.27 -4.68
C ILE A 112 4.03 -9.02 -5.35
N VAL A 113 3.90 -9.25 -6.66
CA VAL A 113 2.69 -8.95 -7.46
C VAL A 113 1.85 -10.20 -7.65
#